data_AF-A0A182VP18-F1
#
_entry.id   AF-A0A182VP18-F1
#
_cell.length_a   1.000
_cell.length_b   1.000
_cell.length_c   1.000
_cell.angle_alpha   90.00
_cell.angle_beta   90.00
_cell.angle_gamma   90.00
#
_symmetry.space_group_name_H-M   'P 1'
#
loop_
_entity.id
_entity.type
_entity.pdbx_description
1 polymer ?
#
loop_
_entity_poly.entity_id
_entity_poly.type
_entity_poly.pdbx_seq_one_letter_code
_entity_poly.pdbx_strand_id
1 'polypeptide(L)'
;MIKPFVCILIVASCANAFMYKHPYNHHPAAVLAHEPVVPVEFVKHTTSPAFRPASFLEVMEIVLDCFNTLRIPLQRFPSYLSGIFPEDPETKCFLRCVAIKLGVYCDEKGADLDRHCVQFGLGECCENFSNRHLVCLQQNSLPCPDRCTAAYKQELCFQEPIAKYLDYHFHDLVGLLHQAKCSHDLKMLHP
;
A
#
# COMPACT_ATOMS: atom_id res chain seq x y z
N MET A 1 -24.01 26.79 -26.06
CA MET A 1 -22.61 26.46 -26.38
C MET A 1 -22.08 25.46 -25.37
N ILE A 2 -22.20 24.16 -25.68
CA ILE A 2 -21.59 23.03 -24.96
C ILE A 2 -21.29 22.00 -26.05
N LYS A 3 -20.03 21.54 -26.19
CA LYS A 3 -19.65 20.41 -27.05
C LYS A 3 -19.28 19.22 -26.15
N PRO A 4 -19.88 18.04 -26.32
CA PRO A 4 -19.40 16.81 -25.71
C PRO A 4 -18.30 16.19 -26.58
N PHE A 5 -17.18 15.82 -25.98
CA PHE A 5 -16.19 14.94 -26.61
C PHE A 5 -16.52 13.50 -26.24
N VAL A 6 -16.83 12.70 -27.25
CA VAL A 6 -17.11 11.27 -27.21
C VAL A 6 -15.78 10.52 -27.31
N CYS A 7 -15.46 9.66 -26.35
CA CYS A 7 -14.37 8.68 -26.46
C CYS A 7 -14.85 7.46 -27.26
N ILE A 8 -14.19 7.22 -28.39
CA ILE A 8 -14.44 6.10 -29.31
C ILE A 8 -13.89 4.81 -28.69
N LEU A 9 -14.77 3.81 -28.53
CA LEU A 9 -14.42 2.43 -28.24
C LEU A 9 -14.06 1.72 -29.55
N ILE A 10 -12.83 1.21 -29.68
CA ILE A 10 -12.48 0.27 -30.75
C ILE A 10 -12.38 -1.12 -30.13
N VAL A 11 -13.33 -1.98 -30.53
CA VAL A 11 -13.36 -3.42 -30.26
C VAL A 11 -12.68 -4.09 -31.46
N ALA A 12 -11.60 -4.84 -31.24
CA ALA A 12 -11.00 -5.69 -32.27
C ALA A 12 -10.90 -7.13 -31.75
N SER A 13 -11.89 -7.93 -32.15
CA SER A 13 -11.89 -9.39 -32.05
C SER A 13 -11.05 -9.97 -33.19
N CYS A 14 -10.26 -11.01 -32.94
CA CYS A 14 -9.67 -11.84 -33.98
C CYS A 14 -9.87 -13.32 -33.62
N ALA A 15 -10.71 -14.01 -34.38
CA ALA A 15 -10.84 -15.46 -34.39
C ALA A 15 -10.64 -16.00 -35.81
N ASN A 16 -9.98 -17.16 -35.85
CA ASN A 16 -9.97 -18.24 -36.85
C ASN A 16 -9.18 -18.15 -38.18
N ALA A 17 -8.08 -18.91 -38.17
CA ALA A 17 -7.69 -19.99 -39.09
C ALA A 17 -8.29 -20.03 -40.51
N PHE A 18 -7.42 -19.94 -41.52
CA PHE A 18 -7.56 -20.61 -42.81
C PHE A 18 -6.22 -21.13 -43.33
N MET A 19 -6.23 -22.40 -43.72
CA MET A 19 -5.13 -23.19 -44.30
C MET A 19 -4.80 -22.74 -45.73
N TYR A 20 -3.51 -22.55 -46.03
CA TYR A 20 -3.00 -22.63 -47.41
C TYR A 20 -1.72 -23.47 -47.44
N LYS A 21 -1.77 -24.57 -48.19
CA LYS A 21 -0.64 -25.45 -48.54
C LYS A 21 0.17 -24.81 -49.66
N HIS A 22 1.51 -24.81 -49.56
CA HIS A 22 2.44 -24.69 -50.68
C HIS A 22 3.73 -25.49 -50.42
N PRO A 23 4.49 -25.85 -51.47
CA PRO A 23 5.06 -27.18 -51.64
C PRO A 23 6.52 -27.30 -51.17
N TYR A 24 6.88 -28.53 -50.83
CA TYR A 24 8.20 -29.00 -50.44
C TYR A 24 9.29 -28.65 -51.47
N ASN A 25 10.33 -27.95 -51.01
CA ASN A 25 11.66 -28.02 -51.60
C ASN A 25 12.64 -28.51 -50.52
N HIS A 26 13.21 -29.69 -50.74
CA HIS A 26 14.22 -30.28 -49.89
C HIS A 26 15.57 -29.57 -50.09
N HIS A 27 16.06 -28.90 -49.06
CA HIS A 27 17.47 -28.54 -48.95
C HIS A 27 18.09 -29.17 -47.68
N PRO A 28 19.35 -29.62 -47.76
CA PRO A 28 19.97 -30.44 -46.71
C PRO A 28 20.16 -29.65 -45.41
N ALA A 29 19.88 -30.32 -44.29
CA ALA A 29 19.98 -29.76 -42.95
C ALA A 29 21.40 -29.29 -42.64
N ALA A 30 21.58 -27.97 -42.51
CA ALA A 30 22.74 -27.40 -41.87
C ALA A 30 22.65 -27.69 -40.36
N VAL A 31 23.58 -28.49 -39.86
CA VAL A 31 23.74 -28.77 -38.43
C VAL A 31 24.27 -27.48 -37.78
N LEU A 32 23.38 -26.69 -37.16
CA LEU A 32 23.79 -25.59 -36.30
C LEU A 32 24.34 -26.18 -35.00
N ALA A 33 25.61 -25.88 -34.72
CA ALA A 33 26.26 -26.20 -33.46
C ALA A 33 25.44 -25.60 -32.30
N HIS A 34 25.13 -26.43 -31.30
CA HIS A 34 24.53 -25.97 -30.06
C HIS A 34 25.54 -25.07 -29.34
N GLU A 35 25.24 -23.78 -29.22
CA GLU A 35 25.92 -22.91 -28.27
C GLU A 35 25.74 -23.48 -26.86
N PRO A 36 26.80 -23.51 -26.03
CA PRO A 36 26.69 -23.97 -24.67
C PRO A 36 25.72 -23.07 -23.91
N VAL A 37 24.65 -23.66 -23.38
CA VAL A 37 23.72 -23.00 -22.45
C VAL A 37 24.51 -22.58 -21.23
N VAL A 38 24.84 -21.29 -21.16
CA VAL A 38 25.40 -20.69 -19.94
C VAL A 38 24.35 -20.88 -18.84
N PRO A 39 24.70 -21.45 -17.68
CA PRO A 39 23.75 -21.54 -16.58
C PRO A 39 23.26 -20.13 -16.28
N VAL A 40 21.94 -19.93 -16.35
CA VAL A 40 21.30 -18.71 -15.84
C VAL A 40 21.62 -18.68 -14.35
N GLU A 41 22.62 -17.89 -13.99
CA GLU A 41 22.91 -17.60 -12.59
C GLU A 41 21.67 -16.91 -12.05
N PHE A 42 20.95 -17.64 -11.18
CA PHE A 42 19.79 -17.10 -10.49
C PHE A 42 20.32 -15.96 -9.64
N VAL A 43 20.17 -14.73 -10.13
CA VAL A 43 20.52 -13.52 -9.38
C VAL A 43 19.67 -13.59 -8.12
N LYS A 44 20.31 -14.02 -7.03
CA LYS A 44 19.74 -13.98 -5.70
C LYS A 44 19.52 -12.50 -5.45
N HIS A 45 18.28 -12.05 -5.64
CA HIS A 45 17.89 -10.67 -5.44
C HIS A 45 18.44 -10.25 -4.08
N THR A 46 19.42 -9.34 -4.13
CA THR A 46 20.00 -8.69 -2.98
C THR A 46 18.85 -8.26 -2.09
N THR A 47 18.84 -8.82 -0.88
CA THR A 47 17.88 -8.56 0.17
C THR A 47 17.72 -7.05 0.33
N SER A 48 16.58 -6.52 -0.14
CA SER A 48 15.97 -5.40 0.57
C SER A 48 15.96 -5.81 2.05
N PRO A 49 16.35 -4.95 3.00
CA PRO A 49 16.14 -5.25 4.41
C PRO A 49 14.68 -5.68 4.55
N ALA A 50 14.46 -6.83 5.19
CA ALA A 50 13.12 -7.36 5.43
C ALA A 50 12.30 -6.26 6.09
N PHE A 51 11.10 -5.99 5.57
CA PHE A 51 10.20 -5.00 6.16
C PHE A 51 9.88 -5.41 7.61
N ARG A 52 10.08 -4.48 8.55
CA ARG A 52 9.69 -4.68 9.95
C ARG A 52 8.50 -3.76 10.25
N PRO A 53 7.34 -4.30 10.66
CA PRO A 53 6.24 -3.45 11.08
C PRO A 53 6.64 -2.64 12.31
N ALA A 54 6.18 -1.40 12.35
CA ALA A 54 6.25 -0.55 13.52
C ALA A 54 5.32 -1.09 14.62
N SER A 55 5.81 -1.08 15.86
CA SER A 55 4.98 -1.26 17.04
C SER A 55 4.00 -0.10 17.19
N PHE A 56 2.94 -0.28 17.98
CA PHE A 56 1.95 0.78 18.19
C PHE A 56 2.58 2.08 18.73
N LEU A 57 3.56 1.98 19.63
CA LEU A 57 4.27 3.15 20.14
C LEU A 57 5.03 3.88 19.04
N GLU A 58 5.75 3.16 18.17
CA GLU A 58 6.45 3.73 17.02
C GLU A 58 5.47 4.37 16.02
N VAL A 59 4.29 3.78 15.80
CA VAL A 59 3.23 4.40 14.98
C VAL A 59 2.80 5.73 15.59
N MET A 60 2.60 5.80 16.90
CA MET A 60 2.22 7.06 17.57
C MET A 60 3.33 8.11 17.53
N GLU A 61 4.58 7.71 17.70
CA GLU A 61 5.74 8.59 17.54
C GLU A 61 5.80 9.17 16.12
N ILE A 62 5.62 8.33 15.10
CA ILE A 62 5.57 8.74 13.70
C ILE A 62 4.40 9.70 13.43
N VAL A 63 3.22 9.40 13.97
CA VAL A 63 2.04 10.28 13.85
C VAL A 63 2.36 11.66 14.43
N LEU A 64 2.87 11.72 15.67
CA LEU A 64 3.21 12.99 16.34
C LEU A 64 4.31 13.75 15.59
N ASP A 65 5.31 13.05 15.06
CA ASP A 65 6.36 13.65 14.25
C ASP A 65 5.81 14.27 12.96
N CYS A 66 4.85 13.61 12.30
CA CYS A 66 4.16 14.17 11.14
C CYS A 66 3.27 15.37 11.49
N PHE A 67 2.57 15.35 12.63
CA PHE A 67 1.84 16.53 13.14
C PHE A 67 2.77 17.73 13.31
N ASN A 68 3.93 17.51 13.96
CA ASN A 68 4.91 18.57 14.22
C ASN A 68 5.57 19.08 12.93
N THR A 69 6.00 18.17 12.07
CA THR A 69 6.67 18.50 10.80
C THR A 69 5.78 19.32 9.88
N LEU A 70 4.50 18.95 9.78
CA LEU A 70 3.52 19.61 8.92
C LEU A 70 2.77 20.75 9.61
N ARG A 71 3.01 20.96 10.91
CA ARG A 71 2.30 21.93 11.77
C ARG A 71 0.78 21.78 11.74
N ILE A 72 0.30 20.54 11.77
CA ILE A 72 -1.13 20.24 11.74
C ILE A 72 -1.75 20.63 13.10
N PRO A 73 -2.91 21.31 13.13
CA PRO A 73 -3.58 21.64 14.37
C PRO A 73 -3.97 20.39 15.18
N LEU A 74 -3.66 20.38 16.48
CA LEU A 74 -3.95 19.24 17.38
C LEU A 74 -5.43 18.86 17.43
N GLN A 75 -6.34 19.76 17.06
CA GLN A 75 -7.78 19.49 16.97
C GLN A 75 -8.11 18.40 15.92
N ARG A 76 -7.23 18.14 14.96
CA ARG A 76 -7.36 17.04 13.99
C ARG A 76 -7.01 15.67 14.58
N PHE A 77 -6.25 15.64 15.67
CA PHE A 77 -5.69 14.43 16.27
C PHE A 77 -6.75 13.36 16.59
N PRO A 78 -7.91 13.68 17.21
CA PRO A 78 -8.94 12.67 17.48
C PRO A 78 -9.49 12.04 16.20
N SER A 79 -9.76 12.84 15.16
CA SER A 79 -10.25 12.33 13.87
C SER A 79 -9.26 11.34 13.25
N TYR A 80 -7.98 11.69 13.21
CA TYR A 80 -6.95 10.84 12.61
C TYR A 80 -6.72 9.55 13.41
N LEU A 81 -6.78 9.61 14.74
CA LEU A 81 -6.68 8.44 15.60
C LEU A 81 -7.92 7.53 15.54
N SER A 82 -9.06 8.03 15.07
CA SER A 82 -10.23 7.22 14.74
C SER A 82 -10.22 6.71 13.29
N GLY A 83 -9.13 6.89 12.54
CA GLY A 83 -9.04 6.49 11.13
C GLY A 83 -9.92 7.32 10.19
N ILE A 84 -10.31 8.53 10.59
CA ILE A 84 -11.11 9.46 9.78
C ILE A 84 -10.17 10.51 9.20
N PHE A 85 -10.01 10.50 7.88
CA PHE A 85 -9.10 11.37 7.13
C PHE A 85 -9.89 12.25 6.14
N PRO A 86 -10.25 13.51 6.51
CA PRO A 86 -10.97 14.42 5.62
C PRO A 86 -10.16 14.79 4.36
N GLU A 87 -10.86 15.10 3.27
CA GLU A 87 -10.20 15.47 2.01
C GLU A 87 -9.75 16.95 2.00
N ASP A 88 -8.68 17.25 2.72
CA ASP A 88 -8.05 18.57 2.71
C ASP A 88 -6.51 18.48 2.53
N PRO A 89 -5.83 19.56 2.12
CA PRO A 89 -4.40 19.52 1.81
C PRO A 89 -3.52 19.05 2.97
N GLU A 90 -3.87 19.40 4.21
CA GLU A 90 -3.11 19.05 5.42
C GLU A 90 -3.20 17.54 5.66
N THR A 91 -4.42 16.99 5.61
CA THR A 91 -4.68 15.56 5.74
C THR A 91 -4.02 14.74 4.63
N LYS A 92 -4.03 15.24 3.39
CA LYS A 92 -3.36 14.58 2.26
C LYS A 92 -1.87 14.40 2.52
N CYS A 93 -1.19 15.47 2.94
CA CYS A 93 0.24 15.39 3.24
C CYS A 93 0.52 14.63 4.54
N PHE A 94 -0.40 14.63 5.50
CA PHE A 94 -0.28 13.83 6.72
C PHE A 94 -0.20 12.33 6.40
N LEU A 95 -1.15 11.79 5.62
CA LEU A 95 -1.14 10.37 5.25
C LEU A 95 0.14 10.01 4.49
N ARG A 96 0.59 10.86 3.56
CA ARG A 96 1.88 10.67 2.89
C ARG A 96 3.04 10.59 3.88
N CYS A 97 3.12 11.52 4.83
CA CYS A 97 4.20 11.56 5.81
C CYS A 97 4.25 10.27 6.65
N VAL A 98 3.09 9.86 7.19
CA VAL A 98 2.98 8.67 8.03
C VAL A 98 3.33 7.42 7.22
N ALA A 99 2.75 7.26 6.03
CA ALA A 99 2.95 6.07 5.19
C ALA A 99 4.42 5.93 4.73
N ILE A 100 5.10 7.04 4.41
CA ILE A 100 6.53 7.03 4.09
C ILE A 100 7.37 6.64 5.31
N LYS A 101 7.10 7.19 6.48
CA LYS A 101 7.86 6.90 7.71
C LYS A 101 7.65 5.46 8.20
N LEU A 102 6.45 4.91 7.99
CA LEU A 102 6.16 3.50 8.21
C LEU A 102 6.79 2.61 7.14
N GLY A 103 7.24 3.17 6.01
CA GLY A 103 7.81 2.42 4.90
C GLY A 103 6.80 1.59 4.11
N VAL A 104 5.50 1.85 4.28
CA VAL A 104 4.40 1.20 3.55
C VAL A 104 4.07 1.91 2.22
N TYR A 105 4.63 3.11 2.02
CA TYR A 105 4.50 3.91 0.80
C TYR A 105 5.85 4.52 0.41
N CYS A 106 6.09 4.69 -0.89
CA CYS A 106 7.12 5.60 -1.39
C CYS A 106 6.62 6.34 -2.65
N ASP A 107 7.16 7.54 -2.89
CA ASP A 107 6.68 8.38 -4.00
C ASP A 107 6.93 7.73 -5.38
N GLU A 108 7.96 6.89 -5.49
CA GLU A 108 8.37 6.27 -6.75
C GLU A 108 7.52 5.06 -7.12
N LYS A 109 7.04 4.28 -6.14
CA LYS A 109 6.32 3.01 -6.38
C LYS A 109 4.86 3.03 -5.90
N GLY A 110 4.48 4.01 -5.09
CA GLY A 110 3.17 4.04 -4.44
C GLY A 110 3.11 3.17 -3.18
N ALA A 111 1.90 2.79 -2.81
CA ALA A 111 1.62 1.94 -1.67
C ALA A 111 2.05 0.48 -1.91
N ASP A 112 2.62 -0.15 -0.89
CA ASP A 112 3.07 -1.54 -0.91
C ASP A 112 2.05 -2.42 -0.16
N LEU A 113 1.36 -3.30 -0.90
CA LEU A 113 0.30 -4.17 -0.36
C LEU A 113 0.78 -5.11 0.75
N ASP A 114 1.94 -5.72 0.56
CA ASP A 114 2.49 -6.69 1.51
C ASP A 114 2.87 -5.99 2.81
N ARG A 115 3.46 -4.80 2.72
CA ARG A 115 3.81 -4.00 3.90
C ARG A 115 2.59 -3.48 4.64
N HIS A 116 1.55 -3.06 3.92
CA HIS A 116 0.27 -2.69 4.54
C HIS A 116 -0.37 -3.86 5.28
N CYS A 117 -0.34 -5.07 4.69
CA CYS A 117 -0.82 -6.27 5.37
C CYS A 117 -0.05 -6.52 6.67
N VAL A 118 1.28 -6.52 6.60
CA VAL A 118 2.13 -6.81 7.76
C VAL A 118 1.98 -5.76 8.85
N GLN A 119 1.75 -4.49 8.49
CA GLN A 119 1.58 -3.39 9.44
C GLN A 119 0.16 -3.31 10.05
N PHE A 120 -0.88 -3.43 9.24
CA PHE A 120 -2.27 -3.12 9.62
C PHE A 120 -3.24 -4.29 9.50
N GLY A 121 -2.80 -5.44 8.99
CA GLY A 121 -3.65 -6.61 8.73
C GLY A 121 -4.09 -7.37 9.98
N LEU A 122 -3.58 -7.04 11.17
CA LEU A 122 -3.97 -7.65 12.45
C LEU A 122 -3.98 -9.20 12.43
N GLY A 123 -3.02 -9.81 11.75
CA GLY A 123 -2.88 -11.27 11.62
C GLY A 123 -3.71 -11.91 10.51
N GLU A 124 -4.40 -11.13 9.66
CA GLU A 124 -4.99 -11.63 8.42
C GLU A 124 -3.93 -12.23 7.47
N CYS A 125 -4.31 -13.23 6.69
CA CYS A 125 -3.46 -13.75 5.62
C CYS A 125 -3.22 -12.68 4.55
N CYS A 126 -1.95 -12.38 4.23
CA CYS A 126 -1.63 -11.30 3.29
C CYS A 126 -2.10 -11.51 1.87
N GLU A 127 -2.34 -12.75 1.45
CA GLU A 127 -2.99 -13.03 0.16
C GLU A 127 -4.43 -12.47 0.14
N ASN A 128 -5.21 -12.72 1.19
CA ASN A 128 -6.58 -12.21 1.31
C ASN A 128 -6.61 -10.69 1.44
N PHE A 129 -5.71 -10.14 2.26
CA PHE A 129 -5.53 -8.70 2.40
C PHE A 129 -5.16 -8.05 1.05
N SER A 130 -4.26 -8.64 0.28
CA SER A 130 -3.87 -8.08 -1.01
C SER A 130 -5.01 -8.14 -2.01
N ASN A 131 -5.68 -9.29 -2.11
CA ASN A 131 -6.78 -9.52 -3.05
C ASN A 131 -7.93 -8.52 -2.87
N ARG A 132 -8.27 -8.15 -1.63
CA ARG A 132 -9.37 -7.21 -1.37
C ARG A 132 -9.02 -5.74 -1.66
N HIS A 133 -7.75 -5.37 -1.61
CA HIS A 133 -7.31 -3.98 -1.76
C HIS A 133 -6.75 -3.67 -3.16
N LEU A 134 -6.36 -4.68 -3.93
CA LEU A 134 -5.73 -4.54 -5.25
C LEU A 134 -6.54 -3.66 -6.21
N VAL A 135 -7.86 -3.88 -6.31
CA VAL A 135 -8.72 -3.12 -7.24
C VAL A 135 -8.79 -1.64 -6.84
N CYS A 136 -8.87 -1.34 -5.53
CA CYS A 136 -8.87 0.04 -5.06
C CYS A 136 -7.56 0.74 -5.42
N LEU A 137 -6.41 0.09 -5.18
CA LEU A 137 -5.11 0.67 -5.52
C LEU A 137 -4.96 0.91 -7.02
N GLN A 138 -5.37 -0.04 -7.86
CA GLN A 138 -5.32 0.11 -9.31
C GLN A 138 -6.11 1.34 -9.79
N GLN A 139 -7.29 1.58 -9.21
CA GLN A 139 -8.12 2.73 -9.55
C GLN A 139 -7.56 4.06 -9.02
N ASN A 140 -6.75 4.01 -7.97
CA ASN A 140 -6.20 5.20 -7.28
C ASN A 140 -4.71 5.46 -7.58
N SER A 141 -4.09 4.68 -8.47
CA SER A 141 -2.68 4.85 -8.88
C SER A 141 -2.49 5.73 -10.12
N LEU A 142 -3.55 6.40 -10.58
CA LEU A 142 -3.47 7.32 -11.72
C LEU A 142 -2.62 8.56 -11.37
N PRO A 143 -1.94 9.18 -12.37
CA PRO A 143 -1.19 10.41 -12.15
C PRO A 143 -2.02 11.48 -11.44
N CYS A 144 -1.42 12.11 -10.42
CA CYS A 144 -2.06 13.13 -9.59
C CYS A 144 -1.30 14.46 -9.68
N PRO A 145 -1.94 15.61 -9.35
CA PRO A 145 -1.32 16.93 -9.43
C PRO A 145 -0.09 17.10 -8.52
N ASP A 146 -0.07 16.40 -7.39
CA ASP A 146 0.98 16.47 -6.39
C ASP A 146 1.13 15.13 -5.66
N ARG A 147 2.26 14.96 -4.98
CA ARG A 147 2.63 13.73 -4.28
C ARG A 147 1.73 13.45 -3.07
N CYS A 148 1.24 14.47 -2.37
CA CYS A 148 0.33 14.27 -1.24
C CYS A 148 -1.03 13.75 -1.71
N THR A 149 -1.57 14.29 -2.81
CA THR A 149 -2.80 13.78 -3.43
C THR A 149 -2.62 12.34 -3.93
N ALA A 150 -1.47 12.01 -4.52
CA ALA A 150 -1.16 10.64 -4.96
C ALA A 150 -1.18 9.64 -3.80
N ALA A 151 -0.47 9.96 -2.71
CA ALA A 151 -0.44 9.13 -1.52
C ALA A 151 -1.84 9.01 -0.89
N TYR A 152 -2.52 10.13 -0.65
CA TYR A 152 -3.84 10.16 -0.04
C TYR A 152 -4.83 9.20 -0.72
N LYS A 153 -4.93 9.22 -2.05
CA LYS A 153 -5.85 8.35 -2.78
C LYS A 153 -5.54 6.86 -2.61
N GLN A 154 -4.25 6.50 -2.55
CA GLN A 154 -3.83 5.11 -2.35
C GLN A 154 -4.00 4.68 -0.89
N GLU A 155 -3.60 5.52 0.07
CA GLU A 155 -3.70 5.24 1.50
C GLU A 155 -5.14 5.11 1.98
N LEU A 156 -6.09 5.82 1.36
CA LEU A 156 -7.51 5.63 1.63
C LEU A 156 -8.02 4.21 1.30
N CYS A 157 -7.35 3.47 0.42
CA CYS A 157 -7.69 2.06 0.22
C CYS A 157 -7.51 1.23 1.49
N PHE A 158 -6.67 1.67 2.43
CA PHE A 158 -6.39 0.97 3.69
C PHE A 158 -7.02 1.66 4.90
N GLN A 159 -7.94 2.61 4.70
CA GLN A 159 -8.54 3.37 5.79
C GLN A 159 -9.21 2.46 6.83
N GLU A 160 -9.97 1.44 6.40
CA GLU A 160 -10.60 0.49 7.31
C GLU A 160 -9.57 -0.34 8.11
N PRO A 161 -8.57 -1.00 7.49
CA PRO A 161 -7.48 -1.63 8.24
C PRO A 161 -6.78 -0.70 9.24
N ILE A 162 -6.47 0.53 8.84
CA ILE A 162 -5.82 1.52 9.72
C ILE A 162 -6.72 1.84 10.91
N ALA A 163 -8.01 2.10 10.67
CA ALA A 163 -8.97 2.40 11.73
C ALA A 163 -9.08 1.23 12.72
N LYS A 164 -9.16 -0.01 12.23
CA LYS A 164 -9.19 -1.22 13.08
C LYS A 164 -7.90 -1.40 13.88
N TYR A 165 -6.75 -1.17 13.26
CA TYR A 165 -5.46 -1.24 13.93
C TYR A 165 -5.37 -0.26 15.11
N LEU A 166 -5.75 0.99 14.87
CA LEU A 166 -5.77 2.03 15.90
C LEU A 166 -6.74 1.65 17.02
N ASP A 167 -7.97 1.28 16.66
CA ASP A 167 -9.01 0.88 17.61
C ASP A 167 -8.59 -0.30 18.49
N TYR A 168 -8.04 -1.35 17.88
CA TYR A 168 -7.52 -2.53 18.58
C TYR A 168 -6.47 -2.15 19.64
N HIS A 169 -5.45 -1.37 19.24
CA HIS A 169 -4.37 -1.00 20.15
C HIS A 169 -4.78 0.02 21.21
N PHE A 170 -5.72 0.91 20.93
CA PHE A 170 -6.29 1.80 21.95
C PHE A 170 -7.11 1.02 22.98
N HIS A 171 -7.93 0.06 22.54
CA HIS A 171 -8.69 -0.81 23.46
C HIS A 171 -7.76 -1.65 24.34
N ASP A 172 -6.71 -2.23 23.76
CA ASP A 172 -5.71 -2.99 24.52
C ASP A 172 -5.02 -2.10 25.56
N LEU A 173 -4.61 -0.88 25.20
CA LEU A 173 -3.99 0.06 26.13
C LEU A 173 -4.94 0.45 27.28
N VAL A 174 -6.20 0.75 26.95
CA VAL A 174 -7.23 1.06 27.96
C VAL A 174 -7.47 -0.13 28.88
N GLY A 175 -7.50 -1.35 28.33
CA GLY A 175 -7.62 -2.59 29.09
C GLY A 175 -6.47 -2.78 30.07
N LEU A 176 -5.22 -2.61 29.63
CA LEU A 176 -4.03 -2.68 30.48
C LEU A 176 -4.02 -1.62 31.57
N LEU A 177 -4.40 -0.37 31.24
CA LEU A 177 -4.52 0.70 32.23
C LEU A 177 -5.61 0.39 33.26
N HIS A 178 -6.74 -0.18 32.84
CA HIS A 178 -7.80 -0.61 33.74
C HIS A 178 -7.31 -1.73 34.67
N GLN A 179 -6.65 -2.76 34.12
CA GLN A 179 -6.07 -3.86 34.90
C GLN A 179 -5.06 -3.34 35.93
N ALA A 180 -4.16 -2.44 35.54
CA ALA A 180 -3.17 -1.87 36.44
C ALA A 180 -3.80 -1.00 37.55
N LYS A 181 -4.89 -0.27 37.25
CA LYS A 181 -5.70 0.43 38.27
C LYS A 181 -6.36 -0.55 39.25
N CYS A 182 -6.89 -1.67 38.75
CA CYS A 182 -7.54 -2.69 39.57
C CYS A 182 -6.57 -3.56 40.38
N SER A 183 -5.30 -3.68 39.94
CA SER A 183 -4.23 -4.46 40.59
C SER A 183 -3.57 -3.75 41.79
N HIS A 184 -3.96 -2.50 42.10
CA HIS A 184 -3.25 -1.62 43.04
C HIS A 184 -1.79 -1.29 42.67
N ASP A 185 -1.30 -1.71 41.50
CA ASP A 185 0.10 -1.49 41.04
C ASP A 185 0.37 -0.06 40.55
N LEU A 186 -0.67 0.68 40.17
CA LEU A 186 -0.55 2.12 39.92
C LEU A 186 -0.88 2.89 41.21
N LYS A 187 0.15 3.25 41.99
CA LYS A 187 0.05 4.40 42.89
C LYS A 187 -0.27 5.60 41.99
N MET A 188 -1.53 6.01 41.99
CA MET A 188 -2.00 7.11 41.16
C MET A 188 -1.09 8.31 41.39
N LEU A 189 -0.42 8.75 40.31
CA LEU A 189 0.14 10.10 40.22
C LEU A 189 -1.04 11.05 40.31
N HIS A 190 -1.38 11.44 41.54
CA HIS A 190 -2.16 12.64 41.80
C HIS A 190 -1.21 13.85 41.86
N PRO A 191 -1.71 15.04 41.48
CA PRO A 191 -0.95 16.29 41.49
C PRO A 191 -0.51 16.72 42.89
#